data_AF-A0A8K0R066-F1
#
_entry.id   AF-A0A8K0R066-F1
#
_cell.length_a   1.000
_cell.length_b   1.000
_cell.length_c   1.000
_cell.angle_alpha   90.00
_cell.angle_beta   90.00
_cell.angle_gamma   90.00
#
_symmetry.space_group_name_H-M   'P 1'
#
loop_
_entity.id
_entity.type
_entity.pdbx_description
1 polymer ?
#
loop_
_entity_poly.entity_id
_entity_poly.type
_entity_poly.pdbx_seq_one_letter_code
_entity_poly.pdbx_strand_id
1 'polypeptide(L)'
;MAAFNEPPISITNITPLHFWSDIAWLQWLATSQAKQIAPPSTPTTTLLPHQPMDLHTPISTPSIKFVFRLSIHHPPTYSILNKIAAKQPSNTYDAWPGVTFDIESEEGRAILGTPHGAGVAWMLIQRREELGVRGRRISRVTMFWAEGDGEVWKWPSLLFWIE
;
A
#
# COMPACT_ATOMS: atom_id res chain seq x y z
N MET A 1 -32.51 -16.18 7.00
CA MET A 1 -31.26 -15.39 6.99
C MET A 1 -30.67 -15.45 8.38
N ALA A 2 -29.53 -16.12 8.55
CA ALA A 2 -28.90 -16.26 9.86
C ALA A 2 -28.18 -14.94 10.23
N ALA A 3 -28.48 -14.40 11.41
CA ALA A 3 -27.81 -13.23 11.94
C ALA A 3 -26.35 -13.55 12.28
N PHE A 4 -25.44 -12.70 11.82
CA PHE A 4 -24.01 -12.81 12.11
C PHE A 4 -23.79 -12.32 13.54
N ASN A 5 -23.49 -13.23 14.48
CA ASN A 5 -23.11 -12.85 15.85
C ASN A 5 -21.59 -12.69 15.91
N GLU A 6 -21.14 -11.48 16.26
CA GLU A 6 -19.73 -11.22 16.51
C GLU A 6 -19.23 -11.98 17.76
N PRO A 7 -17.98 -12.48 17.76
CA PRO A 7 -17.41 -13.16 18.92
C PRO A 7 -17.17 -12.19 20.09
N PRO A 8 -17.29 -12.65 21.35
CA PRO A 8 -17.21 -11.78 22.52
C PRO A 8 -15.75 -11.46 22.82
N ILE A 9 -15.25 -10.36 22.26
CA ILE A 9 -13.95 -9.79 22.60
C ILE A 9 -14.20 -8.54 23.43
N SER A 10 -13.55 -8.42 24.60
CA SER A 10 -13.74 -7.30 25.52
C SER A 10 -13.18 -6.00 24.91
N ILE A 11 -14.10 -5.08 24.57
CA ILE A 11 -13.89 -3.91 23.69
C ILE A 11 -13.43 -2.67 24.48
N THR A 12 -12.34 -2.76 25.25
CA THR A 12 -11.85 -1.57 25.98
C THR A 12 -10.54 -1.00 25.48
N ASN A 13 -9.84 -1.63 24.53
CA ASN A 13 -8.61 -0.99 24.02
C ASN A 13 -8.08 -1.46 22.65
N ILE A 14 -8.90 -2.03 21.77
CA ILE A 14 -8.43 -2.38 20.42
C ILE A 14 -9.51 -2.10 19.39
N THR A 15 -9.14 -1.34 18.35
CA THR A 15 -10.01 -1.01 17.21
C THR A 15 -10.34 -2.29 16.43
N PRO A 16 -11.61 -2.58 16.08
CA PRO A 16 -12.00 -3.85 15.46
C PRO A 16 -11.31 -4.12 14.11
N LEU A 17 -11.03 -5.40 13.85
CA LEU A 17 -10.20 -5.88 12.73
C LEU A 17 -10.80 -5.68 11.32
N HIS A 18 -12.02 -5.16 11.17
CA HIS A 18 -12.70 -4.98 9.88
C HIS A 18 -12.59 -3.56 9.29
N PHE A 19 -11.62 -2.74 9.75
CA PHE A 19 -11.49 -1.32 9.38
C PHE A 19 -10.15 -0.91 8.70
N TRP A 20 -9.62 -1.73 7.79
CA TRP A 20 -8.93 -1.39 6.52
C TRP A 20 -7.77 -0.34 6.51
N SER A 21 -7.11 -0.19 5.36
CA SER A 21 -5.85 0.56 5.12
C SER A 21 -5.78 2.00 5.65
N ASP A 22 -6.93 2.61 5.90
CA ASP A 22 -7.05 3.99 6.36
C ASP A 22 -6.59 4.15 7.82
N ILE A 23 -6.68 3.11 8.66
CA ILE A 23 -6.09 3.13 10.01
C ILE A 23 -4.56 3.07 9.94
N ALA A 24 -3.98 2.32 8.99
CA ALA A 24 -2.53 2.36 8.77
C ALA A 24 -2.08 3.74 8.28
N TRP A 25 -2.90 4.42 7.46
CA TRP A 25 -2.69 5.82 7.08
C TRP A 25 -2.80 6.79 8.26
N LEU A 26 -3.84 6.67 9.10
CA LEU A 26 -3.97 7.49 10.31
C LEU A 26 -2.85 7.23 11.31
N GLN A 27 -2.40 5.99 11.45
CA GLN A 27 -1.25 5.61 12.28
C GLN A 27 0.04 6.20 11.71
N TRP A 28 0.24 6.15 10.40
CA TRP A 28 1.37 6.81 9.74
C TRP A 28 1.31 8.34 9.89
N LEU A 29 0.13 8.95 9.74
CA LEU A 29 -0.08 10.39 9.92
C LEU A 29 0.24 10.80 11.37
N ALA A 30 -0.28 10.06 12.34
CA ALA A 30 -0.05 10.28 13.76
C ALA A 30 1.41 10.08 14.15
N THR A 31 2.08 9.03 13.66
CA THR A 31 3.51 8.79 13.92
C THR A 31 4.41 9.81 13.22
N SER A 32 4.05 10.26 12.02
CA SER A 32 4.78 11.31 11.30
C SER A 32 4.67 12.67 12.00
N GLN A 33 3.48 13.02 12.52
CA GLN A 33 3.28 14.22 13.34
C GLN A 33 3.99 14.12 14.69
N ALA A 34 3.92 12.98 15.38
CA ALA A 34 4.58 12.78 16.67
C ALA A 34 6.12 12.89 16.58
N LYS A 35 6.71 12.43 15.48
CA LYS A 35 8.15 12.53 15.22
C LYS A 35 8.62 13.97 14.92
N GLN A 36 7.70 14.85 14.54
CA GLN A 36 7.98 16.28 14.30
C GLN A 36 7.80 17.16 15.54
N ILE A 37 7.05 16.69 16.55
CA ILE A 37 6.74 17.45 17.78
C ILE A 37 7.75 17.17 18.92
N ALA A 38 8.59 16.14 18.81
CA ALA A 38 9.60 15.83 19.83
C ALA A 38 10.95 16.55 19.58
N PRO A 39 11.29 17.63 20.30
CA PRO A 39 12.68 18.09 20.38
C PRO A 39 13.51 17.13 21.26
N PRO A 40 14.85 17.11 21.15
CA PRO A 40 15.70 16.41 22.11
C PRO A 40 15.55 17.07 23.47
N SER A 41 14.94 16.39 24.43
CA SER A 41 14.72 16.93 25.77
C SER A 41 16.04 17.06 26.53
N THR A 42 16.47 18.30 26.76
CA THR A 42 17.20 18.69 27.98
C THR A 42 16.32 19.71 28.71
N PRO A 43 16.11 19.62 30.03
CA PRO A 43 15.14 20.48 30.70
C PRO A 43 15.83 21.77 31.16
N THR A 44 15.31 22.95 30.82
CA THR A 44 15.38 24.15 31.67
C THR A 44 14.32 25.17 31.23
N THR A 45 13.45 25.50 32.17
CA THR A 45 12.44 26.56 32.15
C THR A 45 13.08 27.95 32.08
N THR A 46 12.68 28.82 31.15
CA THR A 46 12.63 30.29 31.34
C THR A 46 11.63 30.93 30.36
N LEU A 47 10.78 31.82 30.86
CA LEU A 47 9.72 32.57 30.16
C LEU A 47 10.28 33.78 29.37
N LEU A 48 9.70 34.12 28.21
CA LEU A 48 9.43 35.48 27.64
C LEU A 48 8.88 35.39 26.17
N PRO A 49 8.29 36.45 25.58
CA PRO A 49 7.07 36.39 24.75
C PRO A 49 7.27 36.71 23.25
N HIS A 50 6.23 36.39 22.47
CA HIS A 50 5.95 36.82 21.09
C HIS A 50 6.99 36.44 20.01
N GLN A 51 6.75 35.31 19.35
CA GLN A 51 7.20 35.10 17.97
C GLN A 51 5.96 35.07 17.06
N PRO A 52 5.90 35.88 15.98
CA PRO A 52 4.84 35.74 14.99
C PRO A 52 4.97 34.35 14.35
N MET A 53 3.84 33.68 14.15
CA MET A 53 3.77 32.42 13.42
C MET A 53 4.31 32.63 12.01
N ASP A 54 5.57 32.25 11.80
CA ASP A 54 6.18 32.22 10.48
C ASP A 54 5.50 31.12 9.64
N LEU A 55 4.69 31.63 8.73
CA LEU A 55 4.26 31.11 7.44
C LEU A 55 5.00 29.84 6.95
N HIS A 56 4.26 28.74 6.91
CA HIS A 56 4.37 27.62 5.97
C HIS A 56 5.79 27.14 5.60
N THR A 57 6.42 26.34 6.44
CA THR A 57 7.31 25.29 5.93
C THR A 57 6.42 24.25 5.23
N PRO A 58 6.53 24.04 3.90
CA PRO A 58 5.76 23.00 3.23
C PRO A 58 6.21 21.66 3.81
N ILE A 59 5.31 21.03 4.58
CA ILE A 59 5.49 19.65 5.02
C ILE A 59 5.69 18.82 3.76
N SER A 60 6.91 18.34 3.53
CA SER A 60 7.20 17.42 2.44
C SER A 60 6.43 16.12 2.73
N THR A 61 5.32 15.90 2.03
CA THR A 61 4.55 14.67 2.15
C THR A 61 5.40 13.52 1.58
N PRO A 62 5.72 12.49 2.38
CA PRO A 62 6.46 11.33 1.87
C PRO A 62 5.71 10.69 0.71
N SER A 63 6.37 10.63 -0.44
CA SER A 63 5.78 10.18 -1.70
C SER A 63 5.81 8.66 -1.81
N ILE A 64 4.65 8.03 -1.98
CA ILE A 64 4.58 6.57 -2.18
C ILE A 64 5.25 6.16 -3.50
N LYS A 65 6.08 5.12 -3.46
CA LYS A 65 6.81 4.60 -4.63
C LYS A 65 6.30 3.23 -5.09
N PHE A 66 5.81 2.43 -4.15
CA PHE A 66 5.50 1.02 -4.37
C PHE A 66 4.21 0.64 -3.65
N VAL A 67 3.42 -0.24 -4.27
CA VAL A 67 2.28 -0.89 -3.62
C VAL A 67 2.37 -2.39 -3.85
N PHE A 68 2.44 -3.15 -2.75
CA PHE A 68 2.41 -4.61 -2.77
C PHE A 68 0.98 -5.12 -2.63
N ARG A 69 0.63 -6.13 -3.43
CA ARG A 69 -0.58 -6.95 -3.28
C ARG A 69 -0.12 -8.40 -3.15
N LEU A 70 -0.08 -8.88 -1.92
CA LEU A 70 0.45 -10.20 -1.60
C LEU A 70 -0.63 -11.28 -1.70
N SER A 71 -0.22 -12.47 -2.10
CA SER A 71 -0.98 -13.73 -1.98
C SER A 71 -2.38 -13.68 -2.60
N ILE A 72 -2.40 -13.48 -3.91
CA ILE A 72 -3.61 -13.30 -4.70
C ILE A 72 -4.30 -14.65 -4.94
N HIS A 73 -5.36 -14.90 -4.18
CA HIS A 73 -6.20 -16.11 -4.27
C HIS A 73 -7.57 -15.85 -4.92
N HIS A 74 -7.86 -14.61 -5.35
CA HIS A 74 -9.12 -14.27 -6.02
C HIS A 74 -9.20 -14.97 -7.38
N PRO A 75 -10.13 -15.92 -7.62
CA PRO A 75 -10.04 -16.84 -8.77
C PRO A 75 -10.01 -16.16 -10.15
N PRO A 76 -10.83 -15.12 -10.43
CA PRO A 76 -10.75 -14.39 -11.69
C PRO A 76 -9.39 -13.71 -11.92
N THR A 77 -8.81 -13.12 -10.88
CA THR A 77 -7.50 -12.46 -10.98
C THR A 77 -6.41 -13.50 -11.14
N TYR A 78 -6.45 -14.58 -10.36
CA TYR A 78 -5.53 -15.69 -10.45
C TYR A 78 -5.53 -16.34 -11.84
N SER A 79 -6.70 -16.47 -12.48
CA SER A 79 -6.82 -16.96 -13.86
C SER A 79 -6.11 -16.06 -14.87
N ILE A 80 -6.20 -14.74 -14.71
CA ILE A 80 -5.47 -13.78 -15.56
C ILE A 80 -3.97 -13.92 -15.34
N LEU A 81 -3.51 -13.98 -14.08
CA LEU A 81 -2.10 -14.14 -13.75
C LEU A 81 -1.52 -15.45 -14.31
N ASN A 82 -2.26 -16.56 -14.24
CA ASN A 82 -1.83 -17.85 -14.82
C ASN A 82 -1.67 -17.77 -16.35
N LYS A 83 -2.58 -17.06 -17.04
CA LYS A 83 -2.46 -16.85 -18.49
C LYS A 83 -1.21 -16.04 -18.85
N ILE A 84 -0.86 -15.06 -18.02
CA ILE A 84 0.35 -14.25 -18.21
C ILE A 84 1.61 -15.09 -17.93
N ALA A 85 1.61 -15.85 -16.83
CA ALA A 85 2.71 -16.74 -16.44
C ALA A 85 3.00 -17.81 -17.50
N ALA A 86 1.95 -18.37 -18.11
CA ALA A 86 2.07 -19.36 -19.18
C ALA A 86 2.71 -18.81 -20.48
N LYS A 87 2.74 -17.48 -20.65
CA LYS A 87 3.44 -16.84 -21.78
C LYS A 87 4.91 -16.57 -21.48
N GLN A 88 5.36 -16.72 -20.23
CA GLN A 88 6.74 -16.45 -19.83
C GLN A 88 7.66 -17.64 -20.15
N PRO A 89 8.97 -17.44 -20.31
CA PRO A 89 9.92 -18.54 -20.58
C PRO A 89 9.89 -19.65 -19.52
N SER A 90 9.64 -19.31 -18.26
CA SER A 90 9.51 -20.29 -17.17
C SER A 90 8.18 -21.04 -17.18
N ASN A 91 7.19 -20.57 -17.95
CA ASN A 91 5.82 -21.10 -18.01
C ASN A 91 5.15 -21.21 -16.62
N THR A 92 5.64 -20.43 -15.65
CA THR A 92 5.20 -20.38 -14.27
C THR A 92 5.54 -19.00 -13.68
N TYR A 93 5.29 -18.81 -12.39
CA TYR A 93 5.72 -17.63 -11.66
C TYR A 93 7.18 -17.75 -11.27
N ASP A 94 7.98 -16.74 -11.62
CA ASP A 94 9.34 -16.63 -11.11
C ASP A 94 9.31 -16.20 -9.64
N ALA A 95 10.20 -16.78 -8.83
CA ALA A 95 10.46 -16.30 -7.48
C ALA A 95 10.96 -14.84 -7.53
N TRP A 96 10.86 -14.14 -6.40
CA TRP A 96 11.39 -12.77 -6.29
C TRP A 96 12.81 -12.67 -6.89
N PRO A 97 13.09 -11.71 -7.80
CA PRO A 97 12.34 -10.48 -8.07
C PRO A 97 11.16 -10.62 -9.05
N GLY A 98 10.90 -11.80 -9.59
CA GLY A 98 9.80 -12.04 -10.53
C GLY A 98 9.98 -11.38 -11.89
N VAL A 99 8.87 -11.19 -12.60
CA VAL A 99 8.82 -10.61 -13.94
C VAL A 99 8.14 -9.25 -13.89
N THR A 100 8.78 -8.23 -14.49
CA THR A 100 8.23 -6.86 -14.54
C THR A 100 7.70 -6.53 -15.92
N PHE A 101 6.47 -6.03 -15.96
CA PHE A 101 5.77 -5.61 -17.17
C PHE A 101 5.59 -4.09 -17.15
N ASP A 102 5.77 -3.47 -18.31
CA ASP A 102 5.33 -2.09 -18.53
C ASP A 102 3.81 -2.01 -18.40
N ILE A 103 3.27 -0.97 -17.76
CA ILE A 103 1.83 -0.88 -17.55
C ILE A 103 1.04 -0.79 -18.86
N GLU A 104 1.67 -0.31 -19.94
CA GLU A 104 1.10 -0.18 -21.28
C GLU A 104 1.29 -1.45 -22.13
N SER A 105 1.92 -2.49 -21.60
CA SER A 105 1.93 -3.82 -22.23
C SER A 105 0.56 -4.51 -22.15
N GLU A 106 0.35 -5.58 -22.92
CA GLU A 106 -0.87 -6.39 -22.81
C GLU A 106 -1.02 -6.96 -21.40
N GLU A 107 0.06 -7.51 -20.84
CA GLU A 107 0.13 -8.08 -19.50
C GLU A 107 -0.10 -7.02 -18.42
N GLY A 108 0.55 -5.87 -18.55
CA GLY A 108 0.41 -4.73 -17.63
C GLY A 108 -1.04 -4.24 -17.58
N ARG A 109 -1.67 -4.02 -18.74
CA ARG A 109 -3.08 -3.61 -18.82
C ARG A 109 -4.03 -4.69 -18.30
N ALA A 110 -3.77 -5.96 -18.59
CA ALA A 110 -4.57 -7.06 -18.08
C ALA A 110 -4.53 -7.12 -16.55
N ILE A 111 -3.34 -6.95 -15.94
CA ILE A 111 -3.18 -6.88 -14.49
C ILE A 111 -3.85 -5.63 -13.91
N LEU A 112 -3.68 -4.47 -14.56
CA LEU A 112 -4.30 -3.21 -14.15
C LEU A 112 -5.83 -3.29 -14.12
N GLY A 113 -6.43 -4.00 -15.08
CA GLY A 113 -7.88 -4.23 -15.16
C GLY A 113 -8.44 -5.19 -14.10
N THR A 114 -7.60 -5.87 -13.33
CA THR A 114 -8.07 -6.70 -12.22
C THR A 114 -8.52 -5.85 -11.03
N PRO A 115 -9.34 -6.38 -10.08
CA PRO A 115 -9.64 -5.68 -8.83
C PRO A 115 -8.40 -5.25 -8.02
N HIS A 116 -7.27 -5.98 -8.16
CA HIS A 116 -6.02 -5.63 -7.48
C HIS A 116 -5.33 -4.43 -8.13
N GLY A 117 -5.30 -4.35 -9.46
CA GLY A 117 -4.77 -3.21 -10.19
C GLY A 117 -5.68 -1.99 -10.10
N ALA A 118 -6.98 -2.17 -10.34
CA ALA A 118 -7.98 -1.11 -10.29
C ALA A 118 -8.06 -0.47 -8.90
N GLY A 119 -7.94 -1.27 -7.83
CA GLY A 119 -7.90 -0.74 -6.46
C GLY A 119 -6.69 0.18 -6.21
N VAL A 120 -5.52 -0.17 -6.73
CA VAL A 120 -4.32 0.69 -6.63
C VAL A 120 -4.52 1.97 -7.44
N ALA A 121 -5.05 1.87 -8.66
CA ALA A 121 -5.35 3.04 -9.48
C ALA A 121 -6.35 3.97 -8.80
N TRP A 122 -7.43 3.41 -8.22
CA TRP A 122 -8.46 4.17 -7.54
C TRP A 122 -7.93 4.90 -6.30
N MET A 123 -7.12 4.22 -5.48
CA MET A 123 -6.43 4.81 -4.33
C MET A 123 -5.59 6.02 -4.75
N LEU A 124 -4.81 5.90 -5.83
CA LEU A 124 -3.97 7.00 -6.33
C LEU A 124 -4.82 8.15 -6.89
N ILE A 125 -5.91 7.88 -7.60
CA ILE A 125 -6.81 8.90 -8.14
C ILE A 125 -7.43 9.74 -7.02
N GLN A 126 -7.91 9.08 -5.96
CA GLN A 126 -8.63 9.72 -4.87
C GLN A 126 -7.73 10.49 -3.90
N ARG A 127 -6.50 10.01 -3.68
CA ARG A 127 -5.60 10.52 -2.62
C ARG A 127 -4.28 11.08 -3.17
N ARG A 128 -4.25 11.54 -4.43
CA ARG A 128 -3.00 11.92 -5.12
C ARG A 128 -2.14 12.98 -4.41
N GLU A 129 -2.78 13.93 -3.71
CA GLU A 129 -2.10 15.01 -2.99
C GLU A 129 -1.52 14.50 -1.67
N GLU A 130 -2.34 13.76 -0.92
CA GLU A 130 -1.99 13.14 0.35
C GLU A 130 -0.84 12.13 0.19
N LEU A 131 -0.86 11.34 -0.88
CA LEU A 131 0.16 10.33 -1.17
C LEU A 131 1.42 10.89 -1.83
N GLY A 132 1.48 12.20 -2.09
CA GLY A 132 2.63 12.85 -2.75
C GLY A 132 2.86 12.34 -4.18
N VAL A 133 1.79 12.01 -4.92
CA VAL A 133 1.84 11.41 -6.27
C VAL A 133 1.21 12.30 -7.35
N ARG A 134 1.07 13.60 -7.10
CA ARG A 134 0.59 14.53 -8.12
C ARG A 134 1.50 14.46 -9.37
N GLY A 135 0.90 14.13 -10.52
CA GLY A 135 1.62 13.98 -11.79
C GLY A 135 2.34 12.64 -11.97
N ARG A 136 2.19 11.71 -11.02
CA ARG A 136 2.79 10.38 -11.06
C ARG A 136 1.72 9.33 -11.37
N ARG A 137 2.13 8.21 -11.94
CA ARG A 137 1.22 7.12 -12.32
C ARG A 137 1.82 5.77 -12.01
N ILE A 138 1.00 4.73 -12.08
CA ILE A 138 1.49 3.36 -12.14
C ILE A 138 2.26 3.24 -13.45
N SER A 139 3.56 2.97 -13.41
CA SER A 139 4.41 2.84 -14.60
C SER A 139 4.64 1.38 -14.99
N ARG A 140 4.78 0.50 -13.99
CA ARG A 140 5.12 -0.91 -14.16
C ARG A 140 4.44 -1.75 -13.10
N VAL A 141 4.31 -3.05 -13.39
CA VAL A 141 3.88 -4.05 -12.42
C VAL A 141 4.80 -5.26 -12.46
N THR A 142 5.25 -5.69 -11.29
CA THR A 142 6.05 -6.89 -11.12
C THR A 142 5.18 -8.01 -10.58
N MET A 143 5.17 -9.15 -11.25
CA MET A 143 4.50 -10.37 -10.83
C MET A 143 5.55 -11.35 -10.33
N PHE A 144 5.37 -11.85 -9.10
CA PHE A 144 6.38 -12.71 -8.47
C PHE A 144 5.74 -13.75 -7.55
N TRP A 145 6.46 -14.85 -7.36
CA TRP A 145 6.23 -15.79 -6.28
C TRP A 145 7.08 -15.40 -5.07
N ALA A 146 6.47 -15.29 -3.91
CA ALA A 146 7.20 -14.98 -2.68
C ALA A 146 7.87 -16.27 -2.16
N GLU A 147 9.09 -16.20 -1.61
CA GLU A 147 9.83 -17.35 -1.08
C GLU A 147 9.67 -17.54 0.44
N GLY A 148 9.18 -18.70 0.90
CA GLY A 148 9.16 -19.06 2.33
C GLY A 148 8.10 -20.10 2.72
N ASP A 149 7.93 -20.32 4.03
CA ASP A 149 6.98 -21.29 4.61
C ASP A 149 5.70 -20.61 5.14
N GLY A 150 4.50 -21.10 4.77
CA GLY A 150 3.20 -20.50 5.15
C GLY A 150 2.20 -20.24 4.00
N GLU A 151 1.05 -19.64 4.33
CA GLU A 151 -0.06 -19.35 3.39
C GLU A 151 0.29 -18.29 2.34
N VAL A 152 1.16 -17.35 2.69
CA VAL A 152 1.52 -16.20 1.84
C VAL A 152 2.24 -16.65 0.55
N TRP A 153 2.94 -17.77 0.62
CA TRP A 153 3.82 -18.32 -0.41
C TRP A 153 3.11 -19.35 -1.31
N LYS A 154 1.80 -19.56 -1.15
CA LYS A 154 1.02 -20.48 -2.00
C LYS A 154 0.45 -19.81 -3.26
N TRP A 155 0.55 -18.49 -3.33
CA TRP A 155 -0.14 -17.67 -4.32
C TRP A 155 0.75 -16.55 -4.85
N PRO A 156 0.60 -16.15 -6.12
CA PRO A 156 1.39 -15.09 -6.72
C PRO A 156 1.08 -13.74 -6.06
N SER A 157 2.06 -12.84 -6.14
CA SER A 157 2.01 -11.49 -5.60
C SER A 157 2.31 -10.46 -6.71
N LEU A 158 1.86 -9.23 -6.49
CA LEU A 158 2.10 -8.10 -7.39
C LEU A 158 2.78 -6.95 -6.65
N LEU A 159 3.67 -6.26 -7.34
CA LEU A 159 4.28 -5.00 -6.93
C LEU A 159 4.01 -3.96 -8.02
N PHE A 160 3.26 -2.91 -7.68
CA PHE A 160 3.01 -1.77 -8.57
C PHE A 160 4.05 -0.67 -8.32
N TRP A 161 4.68 -0.20 -9.39
CA TRP A 161 5.66 0.88 -9.38
C TRP A 161 4.95 2.20 -9.68
N ILE A 162 5.13 3.19 -8.82
CA ILE A 162 4.55 4.53 -8.96
C ILE A 162 5.69 5.47 -9.28
N GLU A 163 5.64 6.11 -10.45
CA GLU A 163 6.70 6.97 -11.00
C GLU A 163 6.12 8.29 -11.51
#